data_AF-A0A525JDP9-F1
#
_entry.id   AF-A0A525JDP9-F1
#
_cell.length_a   1.000
_cell.length_b   1.000
_cell.length_c   1.000
_cell.angle_alpha   90.00
_cell.angle_beta   90.00
_cell.angle_gamma   90.00
#
_symmetry.space_group_name_H-M   'P 1'
#
loop_
_entity.id
_entity.type
_entity.pdbx_description
1 polymer ?
#
loop_
_entity_poly.entity_id
_entity_poly.type
_entity_poly.pdbx_seq_one_letter_code
_entity_poly.pdbx_strand_id
1 'polypeptide(L)'
;MAVVSTKSRMDKIGVKGGMRVAVMGVKDPTLSAELAEQGAVPVAELGNLDILFYAADSAEALARIDALVPMLADKGALWVVSAKGKSAIVKGAEVIEAAKAKGLIDNKVVAFSPTHSSLRFTRAKVAAPDPAEG
;
A
#
# COMPACT_ATOMS: atom_id res chain seq x y z
N MET A 1 22.02 -5.61 -17.50
CA MET A 1 21.58 -4.77 -18.64
C MET A 1 20.34 -4.01 -18.21
N ALA A 2 20.39 -2.69 -18.31
CA ALA A 2 19.45 -1.75 -17.71
C ALA A 2 18.12 -1.70 -18.49
N VAL A 3 17.00 -1.72 -17.76
CA VAL A 3 15.72 -1.23 -18.30
C VAL A 3 15.59 0.23 -17.91
N VAL A 4 15.84 1.12 -18.86
CA VAL A 4 15.49 2.53 -18.73
C VAL A 4 13.97 2.63 -18.83
N SER A 5 13.30 2.68 -17.67
CA SER A 5 11.92 3.16 -17.62
C SER A 5 12.00 4.66 -17.40
N THR A 6 11.49 5.45 -18.35
CA THR A 6 11.45 6.92 -18.27
C THR A 6 10.68 7.47 -17.05
N LYS A 7 9.99 6.59 -16.31
CA LYS A 7 9.42 6.84 -14.98
C LYS A 7 9.76 5.67 -14.05
N SER A 8 10.48 5.95 -12.98
CA SER A 8 10.76 4.99 -11.90
C SER A 8 9.46 4.47 -11.29
N ARG A 9 9.48 3.24 -10.73
CA ARG A 9 8.29 2.67 -10.06
C ARG A 9 7.72 3.61 -9.00
N MET A 10 8.60 4.35 -8.31
CA MET A 10 8.22 5.31 -7.30
C MET A 10 7.41 6.48 -7.84
N ASP A 11 7.72 6.98 -9.04
CA ASP A 11 6.93 8.01 -9.73
C ASP A 11 5.52 7.49 -10.08
N LYS A 12 5.42 6.22 -10.50
CA LYS A 12 4.13 5.58 -10.79
C LYS A 12 3.27 5.41 -9.54
N ILE A 13 3.92 5.06 -8.42
CA ILE A 13 3.29 4.95 -7.10
C ILE A 13 2.92 6.34 -6.57
N GLY A 14 3.66 7.37 -6.94
CA GLY A 14 3.48 8.74 -6.48
C GLY A 14 4.20 9.03 -5.16
N VAL A 15 5.29 8.30 -4.88
CA VAL A 15 6.18 8.62 -3.76
C VAL A 15 6.85 9.97 -4.05
N LYS A 16 6.80 10.88 -3.09
CA LYS A 16 7.49 12.17 -3.16
C LYS A 16 8.42 12.36 -1.97
N GLY A 17 9.38 13.25 -2.14
CA GLY A 17 10.27 13.67 -1.07
C GLY A 17 9.50 14.22 0.13
N GLY A 18 9.92 13.81 1.34
CA GLY A 18 9.33 14.22 2.62
C GLY A 18 8.11 13.41 3.07
N MET A 19 7.60 12.48 2.27
CA MET A 19 6.50 11.59 2.68
C MET A 19 6.97 10.53 3.67
N ARG A 20 6.16 10.26 4.70
CA ARG A 20 6.41 9.16 5.64
C ARG A 20 5.96 7.85 5.01
N VAL A 21 6.92 6.96 4.78
CA VAL A 21 6.68 5.68 4.11
C VAL A 21 6.99 4.53 5.05
N ALA A 22 6.03 3.65 5.28
CA ALA A 22 6.30 2.41 6.00
C ALA A 22 6.17 1.21 5.08
N VAL A 23 6.89 0.14 5.41
CA VAL A 23 6.95 -1.09 4.61
C VAL A 23 6.78 -2.27 5.53
N MET A 24 5.76 -3.07 5.30
CA MET A 24 5.42 -4.25 6.09
C MET A 24 5.32 -5.49 5.20
N GLY A 25 6.17 -6.48 5.48
CA GLY A 25 6.14 -7.78 4.81
C GLY A 25 6.63 -7.78 3.35
N VAL A 26 6.83 -6.62 2.74
CA VAL A 26 7.36 -6.53 1.37
C VAL A 26 8.83 -6.94 1.35
N LYS A 27 9.11 -8.08 0.71
CA LYS A 27 10.47 -8.61 0.53
C LYS A 27 11.11 -8.02 -0.72
N ASP A 28 11.42 -6.72 -0.67
CA ASP A 28 12.12 -6.04 -1.77
C ASP A 28 13.28 -5.20 -1.22
N PRO A 29 14.53 -5.70 -1.32
CA PRO A 29 15.70 -5.02 -0.74
C PRO A 29 16.02 -3.70 -1.43
N THR A 30 15.54 -3.49 -2.67
CA THR A 30 15.75 -2.25 -3.42
C THR A 30 14.71 -1.18 -3.05
N LEU A 31 13.60 -1.53 -2.38
CA LEU A 31 12.54 -0.58 -2.00
C LEU A 31 13.08 0.53 -1.12
N SER A 32 13.83 0.17 -0.08
CA SER A 32 14.40 1.14 0.86
C SER A 32 15.35 2.12 0.17
N ALA A 33 16.18 1.62 -0.75
CA ALA A 33 17.09 2.45 -1.53
C ALA A 33 16.33 3.42 -2.45
N GLU A 34 15.34 2.91 -3.19
CA GLU A 34 14.55 3.72 -4.11
C GLU A 34 13.68 4.77 -3.41
N LEU A 35 13.15 4.46 -2.22
CA LEU A 35 12.46 5.43 -1.37
C LEU A 35 13.41 6.55 -0.95
N ALA A 36 14.62 6.21 -0.53
CA ALA A 36 15.65 7.19 -0.16
C ALA A 36 16.08 8.04 -1.35
N GLU A 37 16.22 7.46 -2.55
CA GLU A 37 16.52 8.19 -3.79
C GLU A 37 15.42 9.19 -4.18
N GLN A 38 14.15 8.91 -3.85
CA GLN A 38 13.06 9.86 -4.02
C GLN A 38 12.97 10.90 -2.90
N GLY A 39 13.79 10.78 -1.85
CA GLY A 39 13.75 11.63 -0.67
C GLY A 39 12.58 11.31 0.27
N ALA A 40 11.94 10.16 0.13
CA ALA A 40 10.93 9.71 1.07
C ALA A 40 11.58 9.29 2.40
N VAL A 41 10.83 9.37 3.49
CA VAL A 41 11.32 9.05 4.84
C VAL A 41 10.80 7.67 5.22
N PRO A 42 11.58 6.58 5.05
CA PRO A 42 11.18 5.28 5.52
C PRO A 42 11.11 5.28 7.05
N VAL A 43 9.93 5.00 7.59
CA VAL A 43 9.67 4.93 9.03
C VAL A 43 9.28 3.50 9.43
N ALA A 44 9.80 3.06 10.57
CA ALA A 44 9.40 1.78 11.16
C ALA A 44 8.07 1.91 11.95
N GLU A 45 7.77 3.12 12.43
CA GLU A 45 6.57 3.39 13.21
C GLU A 45 5.35 3.53 12.32
N LEU A 46 4.30 2.77 12.65
CA LEU A 46 3.03 2.81 11.93
C LEU A 46 2.13 3.90 12.53
N GLY A 47 2.36 5.14 12.13
CA GLY A 47 1.55 6.29 12.56
C GLY A 47 1.71 7.50 11.66
N ASN A 48 0.59 8.14 11.32
CA ASN A 48 0.52 9.29 10.41
C ASN A 48 1.27 9.04 9.09
N LEU A 49 1.09 7.85 8.52
CA LEU A 49 1.78 7.45 7.30
C LEU A 49 1.12 8.04 6.05
N ASP A 50 1.91 8.68 5.20
CA ASP A 50 1.46 9.11 3.87
C ASP A 50 1.32 7.90 2.94
N ILE A 51 2.26 6.95 3.02
CA ILE A 51 2.28 5.76 2.17
C ILE A 51 2.65 4.56 3.04
N LEU A 52 1.83 3.51 3.00
CA LEU A 52 2.14 2.24 3.65
C LEU A 52 2.18 1.14 2.60
N PHE A 53 3.32 0.49 2.42
CA PHE A 53 3.42 -0.72 1.62
C PHE A 53 3.18 -1.95 2.49
N TYR A 54 2.19 -2.74 2.14
CA TYR A 54 1.79 -3.92 2.90
C TYR A 54 1.77 -5.15 1.99
N ALA A 55 2.54 -6.18 2.32
CA ALA A 55 2.45 -7.45 1.61
C ALA A 55 1.26 -8.27 2.13
N ALA A 56 0.31 -8.57 1.24
CA ALA A 56 -0.82 -9.44 1.53
C ALA A 56 -0.77 -10.68 0.65
N ASP A 57 -0.27 -11.77 1.24
CA ASP A 57 -0.16 -13.07 0.62
C ASP A 57 -1.01 -14.12 1.35
N SER A 58 -1.97 -13.72 2.19
CA SER A 58 -2.83 -14.64 2.94
C SER A 58 -4.09 -13.94 3.46
N ALA A 59 -5.13 -14.71 3.78
CA ALA A 59 -6.37 -14.18 4.37
C ALA A 59 -6.11 -13.46 5.71
N GLU A 60 -5.19 -13.96 6.53
CA GLU A 60 -4.78 -13.29 7.79
C GLU A 60 -4.15 -11.92 7.53
N ALA A 61 -3.39 -11.80 6.45
CA ALA A 61 -2.81 -10.52 6.06
C ALA A 61 -3.91 -9.52 5.64
N LEU A 62 -4.92 -10.00 4.90
CA LEU A 62 -6.09 -9.20 4.55
C LEU A 62 -6.87 -8.74 5.80
N ALA A 63 -7.00 -9.62 6.80
CA ALA A 63 -7.63 -9.25 8.07
C ALA A 63 -6.85 -8.14 8.82
N ARG A 64 -5.52 -8.10 8.70
CA ARG A 64 -4.68 -7.05 9.30
C ARG A 64 -4.79 -5.70 8.61
N ILE A 65 -5.29 -5.62 7.37
CA ILE A 65 -5.49 -4.34 6.67
C ILE A 65 -6.32 -3.39 7.53
N ASP A 66 -7.35 -3.89 8.21
CA ASP A 66 -8.21 -3.14 9.11
C ASP A 66 -7.44 -2.39 10.20
N ALA A 67 -6.45 -3.04 10.82
CA ALA A 67 -5.59 -2.44 11.85
C ALA A 67 -4.60 -1.42 11.27
N LEU A 68 -4.29 -1.49 9.97
CA LEU A 68 -3.41 -0.54 9.28
C LEU A 68 -4.15 0.71 8.82
N VAL A 69 -5.45 0.60 8.51
CA VAL A 69 -6.29 1.74 8.15
C VAL A 69 -6.12 2.90 9.13
N PRO A 70 -6.29 2.76 10.46
CA PRO A 70 -6.16 3.87 11.43
C PRO A 70 -4.76 4.48 11.50
N MET A 71 -3.72 3.75 11.09
CA MET A 71 -2.31 4.19 11.14
C MET A 71 -1.93 5.13 9.99
N LEU A 72 -2.72 5.12 8.90
CA LEU A 72 -2.56 6.03 7.77
C LEU A 72 -2.96 7.46 8.16
N ALA A 73 -2.25 8.44 7.59
CA ALA A 73 -2.66 9.84 7.65
C ALA A 73 -4.02 10.06 6.96
N ASP A 74 -4.63 11.22 7.17
CA ASP A 74 -5.91 11.60 6.55
C ASP A 74 -5.90 11.46 5.01
N LYS A 75 -4.77 11.84 4.40
CA LYS A 75 -4.50 11.69 2.94
C LYS A 75 -3.61 10.49 2.62
N GLY A 76 -3.43 9.59 3.57
CA GLY A 76 -2.57 8.43 3.44
C GLY A 76 -3.10 7.43 2.42
N ALA A 77 -2.17 6.73 1.76
CA ALA A 77 -2.47 5.66 0.82
C ALA A 77 -1.84 4.34 1.28
N LEU A 78 -2.64 3.30 1.28
CA LEU A 78 -2.18 1.93 1.51
C LEU A 78 -1.91 1.26 0.16
N TRP A 79 -0.68 0.82 -0.04
CA TRP A 79 -0.28 0.00 -1.18
C TRP A 79 -0.18 -1.45 -0.76
N VAL A 80 -1.18 -2.25 -1.14
CA VAL A 80 -1.13 -3.69 -0.89
C VAL A 80 -0.40 -4.37 -2.04
N VAL A 81 0.71 -5.01 -1.71
CA VAL A 81 1.52 -5.81 -2.64
C VAL A 81 1.09 -7.27 -2.49
N SER A 82 0.66 -7.89 -3.58
CA SER A 82 0.29 -9.31 -3.60
C SER A 82 0.97 -10.01 -4.77
N ALA A 83 1.36 -11.26 -4.58
CA ALA A 83 1.82 -12.09 -5.67
C ALA A 83 0.72 -12.23 -6.75
N LYS A 84 1.12 -12.34 -8.01
CA LYS A 84 0.22 -12.54 -9.16
C LYS A 84 0.51 -13.88 -9.84
N GLY A 85 -0.53 -14.51 -10.38
CA GLY A 85 -0.41 -15.76 -11.13
C GLY A 85 -0.45 -17.00 -10.23
N LYS A 86 0.35 -18.02 -10.56
CA LYS A 86 0.31 -19.34 -9.87
C LYS A 86 0.86 -19.31 -8.45
N SER A 87 1.74 -18.37 -8.14
CA SER A 87 2.31 -18.18 -6.80
C SER A 87 1.44 -17.31 -5.89
N ALA A 88 0.33 -16.78 -6.41
CA ALA A 88 -0.59 -15.95 -5.65
C ALA A 88 -1.44 -16.82 -4.71
N ILE A 89 -1.22 -16.69 -3.41
CA ILE A 89 -2.04 -17.35 -2.39
C ILE A 89 -3.43 -16.70 -2.34
N VAL A 90 -3.47 -15.36 -2.35
CA VAL A 90 -4.70 -14.57 -2.49
C VAL A 90 -4.74 -13.92 -3.87
N LYS A 91 -5.90 -13.94 -4.53
CA LYS A 91 -6.07 -13.28 -5.83
C LYS A 91 -6.20 -11.78 -5.60
N GLY A 92 -5.73 -10.96 -6.54
CA GLY A 92 -5.92 -9.50 -6.46
C GLY A 92 -7.39 -9.08 -6.29
N ALA A 93 -8.34 -9.86 -6.82
CA ALA A 93 -9.77 -9.66 -6.58
C ALA A 93 -10.13 -9.82 -5.08
N GLU A 94 -9.67 -10.89 -4.43
CA GLU A 94 -9.85 -11.11 -2.98
C GLU A 94 -9.24 -9.98 -2.15
N VAL A 95 -8.08 -9.46 -2.57
CA VAL A 95 -7.44 -8.31 -1.92
C VAL A 95 -8.35 -7.08 -2.00
N ILE A 96 -8.91 -6.81 -3.18
CA ILE A 96 -9.82 -5.69 -3.41
C ILE A 96 -11.10 -5.88 -2.60
N GLU A 97 -11.71 -7.06 -2.63
CA GLU A 97 -12.93 -7.38 -1.89
C GLU A 97 -12.73 -7.23 -0.39
N ALA A 98 -11.62 -7.77 0.15
CA ALA A 98 -11.28 -7.64 1.55
C ALA A 98 -11.03 -6.18 1.95
N ALA A 99 -10.27 -5.42 1.16
CA ALA A 99 -10.04 -4.00 1.42
C ALA A 99 -11.35 -3.19 1.37
N LYS A 100 -12.21 -3.44 0.38
CA LYS A 100 -13.53 -2.82 0.27
C LYS A 100 -14.43 -3.15 1.44
N ALA A 101 -14.40 -4.38 1.93
CA ALA A 101 -15.12 -4.78 3.15
C ALA A 101 -14.62 -4.03 4.40
N LYS A 102 -13.42 -3.45 4.36
CA LYS A 102 -12.85 -2.57 5.41
C LYS A 102 -13.07 -1.08 5.15
N GLY A 103 -13.88 -0.70 4.17
CA GLY A 103 -14.12 0.70 3.83
C GLY A 103 -12.94 1.38 3.13
N LEU A 104 -12.05 0.60 2.50
CA LEU A 104 -11.03 1.13 1.60
C LEU A 104 -11.52 1.10 0.16
N ILE A 105 -11.05 2.06 -0.64
CA ILE A 105 -11.38 2.14 -2.06
C ILE A 105 -10.08 1.98 -2.85
N ASP A 106 -10.05 1.01 -3.76
CA ASP A 106 -8.97 0.92 -4.72
C ASP A 106 -9.09 2.06 -5.75
N ASN A 107 -7.99 2.78 -5.96
CA ASN A 107 -7.98 3.89 -6.90
C ASN A 107 -7.00 3.67 -8.05
N LYS A 108 -5.96 2.86 -7.82
CA LYS A 108 -4.90 2.63 -8.79
C LYS A 108 -4.27 1.27 -8.60
N VAL A 109 -3.89 0.61 -9.69
CA VAL A 109 -3.06 -0.59 -9.68
C VAL A 109 -1.77 -0.31 -10.45
N VAL A 110 -0.65 -0.78 -9.91
CA VAL A 110 0.68 -0.65 -10.53
C VAL A 110 1.39 -1.99 -10.44
N ALA A 111 2.01 -2.41 -11.54
CA ALA A 111 2.87 -3.58 -11.52
C ALA A 111 4.13 -3.28 -10.69
N PHE A 112 4.30 -4.01 -9.58
CA PHE A 112 5.46 -3.84 -8.69
C PHE A 112 6.67 -4.59 -9.24
N SER A 113 6.43 -5.80 -9.73
CA SER A 113 7.44 -6.75 -10.19
C SER A 113 6.80 -7.75 -11.15
N PRO A 114 7.58 -8.52 -11.92
CA PRO A 114 7.03 -9.57 -12.79
C PRO A 114 6.17 -10.58 -12.03
N THR A 115 6.42 -10.76 -10.74
CA THR A 115 5.71 -11.69 -9.85
C THR A 115 4.69 -11.02 -8.93
N HIS A 116 4.71 -9.69 -8.75
CA HIS A 116 3.88 -9.00 -7.76
C HIS A 116 3.17 -7.78 -8.35
N SER A 117 1.94 -7.55 -7.91
CA SER A 117 1.15 -6.36 -8.24
C SER A 117 0.89 -5.55 -6.97
N SER A 118 0.92 -4.23 -7.10
CA SER A 118 0.59 -3.31 -6.02
C SER A 118 -0.72 -2.59 -6.33
N LEU A 119 -1.66 -2.69 -5.39
CA LEU A 119 -2.96 -2.04 -5.44
C LEU A 119 -2.96 -0.90 -4.45
N ARG A 120 -3.31 0.30 -4.91
CA ARG A 120 -3.43 1.50 -4.10
C ARG A 120 -4.86 1.61 -3.58
N PHE A 121 -4.95 1.62 -2.27
CA PHE A 121 -6.15 1.82 -1.50
C PHE A 121 -6.06 3.15 -0.75
N THR A 122 -7.16 3.88 -0.75
CA THR A 122 -7.33 5.08 0.08
C THR A 122 -8.52 4.86 0.98
N ARG A 123 -8.51 5.48 2.16
CA ARG A 123 -9.70 5.52 3.01
C ARG A 123 -10.88 6.03 2.19
N ALA A 124 -11.98 5.28 2.19
CA ALA A 124 -13.24 5.88 1.76
C ALA A 124 -13.44 7.13 2.62
N LYS A 125 -13.96 8.20 2.02
CA LYS A 125 -14.53 9.28 2.82
C LYS A 125 -15.75 8.69 3.52
N VAL A 126 -15.53 8.03 4.65
CA VAL A 126 -16.57 7.80 5.65
C VAL A 126 -16.99 9.21 6.03
N ALA A 127 -18.15 9.65 5.53
CA ALA A 127 -18.87 10.73 6.17
C ALA A 127 -18.88 10.35 7.65
N ALA A 128 -18.26 11.19 8.49
CA ALA A 128 -18.08 10.90 9.90
C ALA A 128 -19.39 10.33 10.47
N PRO A 129 -19.37 9.28 11.31
CA PRO A 129 -20.54 9.04 12.14
C PRO A 129 -20.78 10.36 12.90
N ASP A 130 -21.95 10.95 12.69
CA ASP A 130 -22.43 12.09 13.47
C ASP A 130 -22.09 11.81 14.94
N PRO A 131 -21.44 12.76 15.66
CA PRO A 131 -21.21 12.62 17.10
C PRO A 131 -22.56 12.80 17.81
N ALA A 132 -23.41 11.78 17.77
CA ALA A 132 -24.67 11.71 18.48
C ALA A 132 -25.04 10.25 18.72
N GLU A 133 -24.36 9.59 19.67
CA GLU A 133 -25.04 8.80 20.71
C GLU A 133 -24.06 8.47 21.84
N GLY A 134 -24.32 9.00 23.04
CA GLY A 134 -23.57 8.71 24.27
C GLY A 134 -23.41 9.91 25.19
#